data_AF-A0A8X6HPX1-F1
#
_entry.id   AF-A0A8X6HPX1-F1
#
_cell.length_a   1.000
_cell.length_b   1.000
_cell.length_c   1.000
_cell.angle_alpha   90.00
_cell.angle_beta   90.00
_cell.angle_gamma   90.00
#
_symmetry.space_group_name_H-M   'P 1'
#
loop_
_entity.id
_entity.type
_entity.pdbx_description
1 polymer ?
#
loop_
_entity_poly.entity_id
_entity_poly.type
_entity_poly.pdbx_seq_one_letter_code
_entity_poly.pdbx_strand_id
1 'polypeptide(L)'
;MEQHDNPHLTFETLVLRLLKRVSHSFHLPWSHVLEVSRQAPYLMDPHLHQDLLHIWTLRSKQATLDEQHCVERILGRGNVRSSDLIKLASILQKISDPKTVYEFFAMDGYQGEDPKKYIDLFRYEAEEARGKHVRAVRQLYRSGLVQTPHECRSFWKVFLRERAPNRETGTWSWSKSRWRRLRNGAVNSRRKRSDPWRPKKKVSRKVLLETHS
;
A
#
# COMPACT_ATOMS: atom_id res chain seq x y z
N MET A 1 21.23 -15.60 52.80
CA MET A 1 19.88 -15.48 52.21
C MET A 1 19.95 -16.13 50.85
N GLU A 2 19.29 -17.26 50.69
CA GLU A 2 19.24 -18.00 49.42
C GLU A 2 18.43 -17.19 48.40
N GLN A 3 19.03 -16.94 47.25
CA GLN A 3 18.40 -16.26 46.14
C GLN A 3 17.60 -17.29 45.35
N HIS A 4 16.28 -17.35 45.62
CA HIS A 4 15.35 -18.13 44.80
C HIS A 4 15.07 -17.39 43.48
N ASP A 5 15.99 -17.49 42.52
CA ASP A 5 15.70 -17.15 41.14
C ASP A 5 14.76 -18.21 40.58
N ASN A 6 13.45 -17.92 40.64
CA ASN A 6 12.45 -18.78 40.04
C ASN A 6 12.61 -18.70 38.50
N PRO A 7 13.11 -19.76 37.83
CA PRO A 7 13.47 -19.71 36.41
C PRO A 7 12.26 -19.51 35.48
N HIS A 8 11.05 -19.60 36.04
CA HIS A 8 9.80 -19.41 35.32
C HIS A 8 9.27 -17.97 35.39
N LEU A 9 9.93 -17.07 36.10
CA LEU A 9 9.49 -15.68 36.26
C LEU A 9 10.19 -14.78 35.23
N THR A 10 9.87 -14.96 33.95
CA THR A 10 10.32 -14.04 32.90
C THR A 10 9.49 -12.76 32.91
N PHE A 11 10.00 -11.67 32.31
CA PHE A 11 9.26 -10.41 32.14
C PHE A 11 7.89 -10.66 31.51
N GLU A 12 7.81 -11.55 30.52
CA GLU A 12 6.58 -11.96 29.85
C GLU A 12 5.58 -12.62 30.81
N THR A 13 6.05 -13.49 31.72
CA THR A 13 5.16 -14.08 32.73
C THR A 13 4.65 -13.05 33.75
N LEU A 14 5.45 -12.04 34.06
CA LEU A 14 5.07 -10.92 34.92
C LEU A 14 3.98 -10.07 34.25
N VAL A 15 4.17 -9.70 32.97
CA VAL A 15 3.19 -8.97 32.16
C VAL A 15 1.88 -9.76 32.02
N LEU A 16 1.95 -11.06 31.76
CA LEU A 16 0.74 -11.91 31.65
C LEU A 16 -0.03 -12.01 32.98
N ARG A 17 0.66 -12.12 34.11
CA ARG A 17 0.02 -12.09 35.44
C ARG A 17 -0.64 -10.75 35.74
N LEU A 18 -0.01 -9.65 35.33
CA LEU A 18 -0.56 -8.32 35.47
C LEU A 18 -1.82 -8.15 34.63
N LEU A 19 -1.77 -8.54 33.35
CA LEU A 19 -2.91 -8.51 32.43
C LEU A 19 -4.08 -9.37 32.92
N LYS A 20 -3.80 -10.54 33.52
CA LYS A 20 -4.83 -11.42 34.10
C LYS A 20 -5.51 -10.81 35.33
N ARG A 21 -4.75 -10.11 36.19
CA ARG A 21 -5.33 -9.36 37.31
C ARG A 21 -6.21 -8.22 36.82
N VAL A 22 -5.72 -7.44 35.85
CA VAL A 22 -6.47 -6.33 35.24
C VAL A 22 -7.76 -6.86 34.61
N SER A 23 -7.70 -7.94 33.83
CA SER A 23 -8.91 -8.50 33.19
C SER A 23 -9.96 -8.93 34.21
N HIS A 24 -9.53 -9.50 35.35
CA HIS A 24 -10.43 -9.91 36.43
C HIS A 24 -11.10 -8.70 37.10
N SER A 25 -10.34 -7.62 37.35
CA SER A 25 -10.85 -6.36 37.91
C SER A 25 -11.88 -5.67 37.00
N PHE A 26 -11.75 -5.82 35.68
CA PHE A 26 -12.68 -5.25 34.70
C PHE A 26 -13.77 -6.24 34.24
N HIS A 27 -13.87 -7.42 34.85
CA HIS A 27 -14.79 -8.50 34.46
C HIS A 27 -14.71 -8.86 32.96
N LEU A 28 -13.51 -8.74 32.39
CA LEU A 28 -13.24 -9.09 31.01
C LEU A 28 -12.89 -10.58 30.93
N PRO A 29 -13.60 -11.37 30.11
CA PRO A 29 -13.25 -12.75 29.83
C PRO A 29 -11.80 -12.84 29.35
N TRP A 30 -11.03 -13.78 29.91
CA TRP A 30 -9.63 -13.99 29.51
C TRP A 30 -9.51 -14.32 28.01
N SER A 31 -10.53 -14.93 27.42
CA SER A 31 -10.64 -15.16 25.97
C SER A 31 -10.57 -13.85 25.16
N HIS A 32 -11.21 -12.77 25.60
CA HIS A 32 -11.13 -11.47 24.93
C HIS A 32 -9.72 -10.87 25.01
N VAL A 33 -9.03 -11.02 26.14
CA VAL A 33 -7.65 -10.53 26.28
C VAL A 33 -6.72 -11.30 25.35
N LEU A 34 -6.88 -12.62 25.27
CA LEU A 34 -6.10 -13.46 24.36
C LEU A 34 -6.40 -13.14 22.90
N GLU A 35 -7.66 -12.92 22.53
CA GLU A 35 -8.05 -12.49 21.18
C GLU A 35 -7.44 -11.15 20.81
N VAL A 36 -7.45 -10.17 21.71
CA VAL A 36 -6.82 -8.86 21.52
C VAL A 36 -5.30 -8.99 21.41
N SER A 37 -4.66 -9.83 22.24
CA SER A 37 -3.21 -10.06 22.18
C SER A 37 -2.76 -10.80 20.91
N ARG A 38 -3.62 -11.68 20.37
CA ARG A 38 -3.37 -12.41 19.10
C ARG A 38 -3.61 -11.54 17.88
N GLN A 39 -4.41 -10.49 18.01
CA GLN A 39 -4.57 -9.46 17.01
C GLN A 39 -3.42 -8.46 17.14
N ALA A 40 -2.25 -8.82 16.60
CA ALA A 40 -1.20 -7.82 16.40
C ALA A 40 -1.83 -6.62 15.68
N PRO A 41 -1.77 -5.41 16.26
CA PRO A 41 -2.52 -4.30 15.72
C PRO A 41 -1.97 -3.96 14.34
N TYR A 42 -2.85 -3.91 13.35
CA TYR A 42 -2.48 -3.27 12.09
C TYR A 42 -2.45 -1.77 12.33
N LEU A 43 -1.29 -1.17 12.09
CA LEU A 43 -1.01 0.22 12.29
C LEU A 43 -1.45 0.99 11.06
N MET A 44 -2.54 1.74 11.18
CA MET A 44 -2.82 2.82 10.25
C MET A 44 -2.12 4.09 10.75
N ASP A 45 -1.04 4.45 10.07
CA ASP A 45 -0.39 5.75 10.24
C ASP A 45 -1.42 6.89 10.10
N PRO A 46 -1.36 7.94 10.93
CA PRO A 46 -2.16 9.16 10.77
C PRO A 46 -2.28 9.67 9.32
N HIS A 47 -1.22 9.55 8.52
CA HIS A 47 -1.26 9.92 7.10
C HIS A 47 -2.22 9.04 6.30
N LEU A 48 -2.25 7.74 6.57
CA LEU A 48 -3.19 6.83 5.89
C LEU A 48 -4.62 7.02 6.37
N HIS A 49 -4.85 7.44 7.62
CA HIS A 49 -6.17 7.87 8.07
C HIS A 49 -6.67 9.08 7.27
N GLN A 50 -5.79 10.07 7.05
CA GLN A 50 -6.13 11.22 6.20
C GLN A 50 -6.40 10.80 4.75
N ASP A 51 -5.57 9.93 4.18
CA ASP A 51 -5.77 9.39 2.84
C ASP A 51 -7.11 8.65 2.73
N LEU A 52 -7.44 7.80 3.72
CA LEU A 52 -8.71 7.07 3.75
C LEU A 52 -9.90 8.03 3.85
N LEU A 53 -9.83 9.04 4.71
CA LEU A 53 -10.88 10.05 4.85
C LEU A 53 -11.07 10.84 3.55
N HIS A 54 -9.97 11.21 2.88
CA HIS A 54 -10.01 11.89 1.59
C HIS A 54 -10.66 11.03 0.51
N ILE A 55 -10.27 9.76 0.41
CA ILE A 55 -10.88 8.80 -0.51
C ILE A 55 -12.37 8.62 -0.22
N TRP A 56 -12.73 8.51 1.05
CA TRP A 56 -14.10 8.28 1.48
C TRP A 56 -15.01 9.48 1.19
N THR A 57 -14.51 10.69 1.38
CA THR A 57 -15.25 11.93 1.11
C THR A 57 -15.44 12.19 -0.38
N LEU A 58 -14.44 11.86 -1.21
CA LEU A 58 -14.51 12.01 -2.67
C LEU A 58 -15.12 10.81 -3.42
N ARG A 59 -15.68 9.83 -2.69
CA ARG A 59 -16.20 8.61 -3.28
C ARG A 59 -17.20 8.90 -4.39
N SER A 60 -17.03 8.23 -5.53
CA SER A 60 -17.91 8.38 -6.70
C SER A 60 -19.23 7.61 -6.57
N LYS A 61 -19.28 6.63 -5.65
CA LYS A 61 -20.42 5.72 -5.47
C LYS A 61 -20.96 5.79 -4.05
N GLN A 62 -22.27 5.59 -3.93
CA GLN A 62 -22.93 5.46 -2.64
C GLN A 62 -22.49 4.16 -1.97
N ALA A 63 -22.14 4.25 -0.69
CA ALA A 63 -21.75 3.11 0.12
C ALA A 63 -22.98 2.50 0.79
N THR A 64 -22.97 1.20 1.05
CA THR A 64 -23.97 0.57 1.91
C THR A 64 -23.73 0.95 3.36
N LEU A 65 -24.76 0.80 4.22
CA LEU A 65 -24.63 1.05 5.66
C LEU A 65 -23.51 0.20 6.30
N ASP A 66 -23.38 -1.04 5.84
CA ASP A 66 -22.37 -1.99 6.32
C ASP A 66 -20.94 -1.63 5.85
N GLU A 67 -20.80 -1.04 4.66
CA GLU A 67 -19.54 -0.45 4.18
C GLU A 67 -19.18 0.79 4.98
N GLN A 68 -20.15 1.68 5.24
CA GLN A 68 -19.96 2.88 6.05
C GLN A 68 -19.52 2.56 7.48
N HIS A 69 -20.23 1.65 8.16
CA HIS A 69 -19.84 1.22 9.51
C HIS A 69 -18.44 0.59 9.54
N CYS A 70 -18.02 -0.08 8.45
CA CYS A 70 -16.66 -0.61 8.37
C CYS A 70 -15.63 0.53 8.35
N VAL A 71 -15.80 1.53 7.48
CA VAL A 71 -14.86 2.65 7.38
C VAL A 71 -14.84 3.48 8.66
N GLU A 72 -16.00 3.75 9.27
CA GLU A 72 -16.09 4.47 10.54
C GLU A 72 -15.38 3.74 11.68
N ARG A 73 -15.50 2.39 11.76
CA ARG A 73 -14.75 1.60 12.74
C ARG A 73 -13.25 1.70 12.56
N ILE A 74 -12.77 1.77 11.32
CA ILE A 74 -11.34 1.90 11.01
C ILE A 74 -10.85 3.29 11.41
N LEU A 75 -11.57 4.34 11.00
CA LEU A 75 -11.22 5.73 11.32
C LEU A 75 -11.33 6.05 12.82
N GLY A 76 -12.24 5.39 13.54
CA GLY A 76 -12.49 5.62 14.96
C GLY A 76 -11.62 4.82 15.93
N ARG A 77 -10.72 3.96 15.44
CA ARG A 77 -9.86 3.09 16.28
C ARG A 77 -8.38 3.35 16.04
N GLY A 78 -7.57 3.22 17.09
CA GLY A 78 -6.10 3.24 16.96
C GLY A 78 -5.52 1.93 16.39
N ASN A 79 -6.24 0.81 16.54
CA ASN A 79 -5.83 -0.51 16.07
C ASN A 79 -6.90 -1.11 15.16
N VAL A 80 -6.49 -1.59 13.98
CA VAL A 80 -7.41 -2.14 12.96
C VAL A 80 -7.30 -3.66 12.89
N ARG A 81 -8.43 -4.36 12.71
CA ARG A 81 -8.45 -5.82 12.51
C ARG A 81 -8.15 -6.17 11.04
N SER A 82 -7.52 -7.32 10.81
CA SER A 82 -7.30 -7.86 9.45
C SER A 82 -8.60 -7.99 8.66
N SER A 83 -9.68 -8.47 9.29
CA SER A 83 -10.99 -8.62 8.66
C SER A 83 -11.56 -7.30 8.17
N ASP A 84 -11.39 -6.23 8.94
CA ASP A 84 -11.81 -4.88 8.55
C ASP A 84 -10.95 -4.38 7.39
N LEU A 85 -9.63 -4.64 7.37
CA LEU A 85 -8.76 -4.29 6.25
C LEU A 85 -9.06 -5.07 4.96
N ILE A 86 -9.41 -6.36 5.06
CA ILE A 86 -9.84 -7.17 3.90
C ILE A 86 -11.11 -6.58 3.29
N LYS A 87 -12.06 -6.19 4.14
CA LYS A 87 -13.29 -5.54 3.71
C LYS A 87 -13.00 -4.16 3.13
N LEU A 88 -12.13 -3.38 3.76
CA LEU A 88 -11.68 -2.09 3.28
C LEU A 88 -11.07 -2.18 1.88
N ALA A 89 -10.25 -3.21 1.60
CA ALA A 89 -9.71 -3.44 0.27
C ALA A 89 -10.80 -3.56 -0.80
N SER A 90 -11.85 -4.34 -0.52
CA SER A 90 -13.00 -4.47 -1.42
C SER A 90 -13.82 -3.19 -1.55
N ILE A 91 -13.99 -2.44 -0.46
CA ILE A 91 -14.66 -1.13 -0.48
C ILE A 91 -13.89 -0.15 -1.37
N LEU A 92 -12.59 0.00 -1.15
CA LEU A 92 -11.76 0.96 -1.90
C LEU A 92 -11.69 0.60 -3.40
N GLN A 93 -11.60 -0.69 -3.74
CA GLN A 93 -11.71 -1.15 -5.13
C GLN A 93 -13.01 -0.75 -5.82
N LYS A 94 -14.12 -0.66 -5.06
CA LYS A 94 -15.43 -0.30 -5.60
C LYS A 94 -15.55 1.20 -5.82
N ILE A 95 -15.02 2.02 -4.91
CA ILE A 95 -15.31 3.47 -4.84
C ILE A 95 -14.20 4.37 -5.38
N SER A 96 -12.97 3.87 -5.50
CA SER A 96 -11.78 4.61 -5.90
C SER A 96 -11.22 4.17 -7.24
N ASP A 97 -10.35 4.98 -7.84
CA ASP A 97 -9.57 4.55 -8.98
C ASP A 97 -8.53 3.49 -8.56
N PRO A 98 -8.15 2.55 -9.46
CA PRO A 98 -7.23 1.48 -9.11
C PRO A 98 -5.87 1.97 -8.60
N LYS A 99 -5.36 3.07 -9.14
CA LYS A 99 -4.05 3.61 -8.76
C LYS A 99 -4.05 4.06 -7.29
N THR A 100 -5.10 4.74 -6.86
CA THR A 100 -5.29 5.13 -5.46
C THR A 100 -5.32 3.91 -4.53
N VAL A 101 -5.97 2.81 -4.95
CA VAL A 101 -5.95 1.55 -4.19
C VAL A 101 -4.53 0.96 -4.13
N TYR A 102 -3.82 0.93 -5.25
CA TYR A 102 -2.45 0.40 -5.32
C TYR A 102 -1.48 1.21 -4.45
N GLU A 103 -1.65 2.53 -4.43
CA GLU A 103 -0.92 3.43 -3.55
C GLU A 103 -1.26 3.13 -2.08
N PHE A 104 -2.53 3.11 -1.71
CA PHE A 104 -2.98 2.95 -0.34
C PHE A 104 -2.41 1.66 0.31
N PHE A 105 -2.51 0.54 -0.42
CA PHE A 105 -1.99 -0.77 0.02
C PHE A 105 -0.49 -0.97 -0.25
N ALA A 106 0.22 0.04 -0.78
CA ALA A 106 1.64 -0.02 -1.11
C ALA A 106 1.99 -1.25 -1.97
N MET A 107 1.22 -1.47 -3.03
CA MET A 107 1.34 -2.68 -3.85
C MET A 107 2.60 -2.65 -4.72
N ASP A 108 3.59 -3.45 -4.35
CA ASP A 108 4.87 -3.56 -5.06
C ASP A 108 4.85 -4.54 -6.25
N GLY A 109 3.75 -5.27 -6.43
CA GLY A 109 3.52 -6.21 -7.51
C GLY A 109 4.13 -7.60 -7.30
N TYR A 110 4.82 -7.87 -6.17
CA TYR A 110 5.36 -9.20 -5.90
C TYR A 110 4.31 -10.19 -5.43
N GLN A 111 3.24 -9.72 -4.79
CA GLN A 111 2.12 -10.57 -4.34
C GLN A 111 0.96 -10.61 -5.34
N GLY A 112 1.14 -10.03 -6.53
CA GLY A 112 0.11 -9.92 -7.56
C GLY A 112 -0.71 -8.63 -7.46
N GLU A 113 -1.92 -8.66 -8.03
CA GLU A 113 -2.80 -7.48 -8.19
C GLU A 113 -3.96 -7.43 -7.18
N ASP A 114 -4.07 -8.41 -6.29
CA ASP A 114 -5.09 -8.42 -5.24
C ASP A 114 -4.61 -7.63 -4.00
N PRO A 115 -5.24 -6.49 -3.65
CA PRO A 115 -4.85 -5.69 -2.49
C PRO A 115 -5.01 -6.43 -1.16
N LYS A 116 -5.89 -7.45 -1.09
CA LYS A 116 -6.09 -8.25 0.13
C LYS A 116 -4.83 -8.98 0.57
N LYS A 117 -3.93 -9.29 -0.36
CA LYS A 117 -2.64 -9.93 -0.04
C LYS A 117 -1.69 -8.97 0.68
N TYR A 118 -1.84 -7.67 0.46
CA TYR A 118 -0.96 -6.63 1.00
C TYR A 118 -1.40 -6.08 2.36
N ILE A 119 -2.47 -6.58 2.98
CA ILE A 119 -2.96 -6.09 4.28
C ILE A 119 -1.89 -6.22 5.39
N ASP A 120 -1.04 -7.25 5.32
CA ASP A 120 0.03 -7.49 6.29
C ASP A 120 1.13 -6.43 6.26
N LEU A 121 1.18 -5.60 5.21
CA LEU A 121 2.09 -4.46 5.16
C LEU A 121 1.77 -3.39 6.21
N PHE A 122 0.53 -3.34 6.71
CA PHE A 122 0.13 -2.41 7.77
C PHE A 122 0.64 -2.82 9.16
N ARG A 123 1.30 -3.98 9.31
CA ARG A 123 1.91 -4.37 10.59
C ARG A 123 3.29 -3.73 10.82
N TYR A 124 3.95 -3.25 9.77
CA TYR A 124 5.32 -2.78 9.86
C TYR A 124 5.39 -1.32 10.27
N GLU A 125 6.17 -1.04 11.29
CA GLU A 125 6.46 0.34 11.69
C GLU A 125 7.31 1.05 10.65
N ALA A 126 7.17 2.38 10.60
CA ALA A 126 7.83 3.22 9.63
C ALA A 126 9.35 2.97 9.59
N GLU A 127 10.00 2.82 10.74
CA GLU A 127 11.46 2.75 10.85
C GLU A 127 12.08 1.39 10.50
N GLU A 128 11.28 0.34 10.48
CA GLU A 128 11.71 -0.99 10.06
C GLU A 128 12.07 -1.02 8.57
N ALA A 129 12.94 -1.95 8.16
CA ALA A 129 13.30 -2.12 6.76
C ALA A 129 12.06 -2.34 5.86
N ARG A 130 11.08 -3.10 6.34
CA ARG A 130 9.81 -3.34 5.63
C ARG A 130 8.93 -2.10 5.60
N GLY A 131 8.82 -1.34 6.68
CA GLY A 131 8.09 -0.07 6.67
C GLY A 131 8.72 0.99 5.76
N LYS A 132 10.06 1.05 5.70
CA LYS A 132 10.79 1.89 4.72
C LYS A 132 10.47 1.50 3.28
N HIS A 133 10.39 0.20 2.96
CA HIS A 133 9.94 -0.28 1.65
C HIS A 133 8.50 0.15 1.35
N VAL A 134 7.57 -0.05 2.28
CA VAL A 134 6.16 0.37 2.15
C VAL A 134 6.06 1.87 1.83
N ARG A 135 6.77 2.72 2.59
CA ARG A 135 6.82 4.18 2.35
C ARG A 135 7.38 4.51 0.96
N ALA A 136 8.46 3.84 0.56
CA ALA A 136 9.06 4.04 -0.75
C ALA A 136 8.09 3.67 -1.88
N VAL A 137 7.38 2.54 -1.78
CA VAL A 137 6.39 2.11 -2.77
C VAL A 137 5.28 3.15 -2.91
N ARG A 138 4.71 3.64 -1.79
CA ARG A 138 3.70 4.72 -1.81
C ARG A 138 4.22 5.96 -2.51
N GLN A 139 5.47 6.35 -2.21
CA GLN A 139 6.09 7.52 -2.84
C GLN A 139 6.27 7.35 -4.37
N LEU A 140 6.53 6.14 -4.85
CA LEU A 140 6.61 5.86 -6.30
C LEU A 140 5.25 6.11 -6.99
N TYR A 141 4.14 5.71 -6.38
CA TYR A 141 2.80 5.98 -6.90
C TYR A 141 2.43 7.47 -6.83
N ARG A 142 2.72 8.14 -5.70
CA ARG A 142 2.47 9.58 -5.50
C ARG A 142 3.23 10.44 -6.51
N SER A 143 4.50 10.13 -6.72
CA SER A 143 5.35 10.81 -7.71
C SER A 143 4.96 10.50 -9.17
N GLY A 144 4.07 9.53 -9.38
CA GLY A 144 3.59 9.11 -10.69
C GLY A 144 4.64 8.33 -11.50
N LEU A 145 5.74 7.91 -10.88
CA LEU A 145 6.77 7.07 -11.50
C LEU A 145 6.24 5.69 -11.88
N VAL A 146 5.25 5.19 -11.13
CA VAL A 146 4.55 3.95 -11.38
C VAL A 146 3.05 4.19 -11.27
N GLN A 147 2.26 3.49 -12.09
CA GLN A 147 0.80 3.55 -12.08
C GLN A 147 0.17 2.19 -11.79
N THR A 148 0.93 1.10 -11.96
CA THR A 148 0.45 -0.27 -11.75
C THR A 148 1.43 -1.09 -10.90
N PRO A 149 0.97 -2.16 -10.22
CA PRO A 149 1.85 -3.04 -9.46
C PRO A 149 2.92 -3.70 -10.34
N HIS A 150 2.60 -4.02 -11.60
CA HIS A 150 3.56 -4.56 -12.55
C HIS A 150 4.70 -3.57 -12.88
N GLU A 151 4.37 -2.30 -13.08
CA GLU A 151 5.37 -1.24 -13.28
C GLU A 151 6.24 -1.07 -12.02
N CYS A 152 5.63 -1.11 -10.83
CA CYS A 152 6.35 -1.05 -9.56
C CYS A 152 7.35 -2.20 -9.40
N ARG A 153 6.91 -3.44 -9.67
CA ARG A 153 7.78 -4.61 -9.66
C ARG A 153 8.94 -4.49 -10.65
N SER A 154 8.65 -3.98 -11.85
CA SER A 154 9.65 -3.78 -12.89
C SER A 154 10.68 -2.73 -12.47
N PHE A 155 10.22 -1.63 -11.87
CA PHE A 155 11.08 -0.60 -11.30
C PHE A 155 12.05 -1.18 -10.26
N TRP A 156 11.54 -1.97 -9.30
CA TRP A 156 12.38 -2.59 -8.28
C TRP A 156 13.40 -3.56 -8.85
N LYS A 157 13.03 -4.38 -9.85
CA LYS A 157 13.97 -5.28 -10.52
C LYS A 157 15.13 -4.54 -11.17
N VAL A 158 14.85 -3.43 -11.85
CA VAL A 158 15.88 -2.59 -12.47
C VAL A 158 16.73 -1.92 -11.40
N PHE A 159 16.10 -1.31 -10.40
CA PHE A 159 16.78 -0.62 -9.31
C PHE A 159 17.73 -1.54 -8.53
N LEU A 160 17.31 -2.77 -8.23
CA LEU A 160 18.15 -3.75 -7.53
C LEU A 160 19.28 -4.28 -8.42
N ARG A 161 19.04 -4.47 -9.72
CA ARG A 161 20.11 -4.84 -10.67
C ARG A 161 21.16 -3.73 -10.82
N GLU A 162 20.72 -2.47 -10.88
CA GLU A 162 21.62 -1.31 -10.98
C GLU A 162 22.33 -0.97 -9.65
N ARG A 163 21.81 -1.45 -8.52
CA ARG A 163 22.45 -1.37 -7.19
C ARG A 163 23.30 -2.57 -6.83
N ALA A 164 23.32 -3.64 -7.63
CA ALA A 164 24.28 -4.71 -7.42
C ALA A 164 25.68 -4.08 -7.52
N PRO A 165 26.54 -4.20 -6.50
CA PRO A 165 27.87 -3.62 -6.56
C PRO A 165 28.55 -4.17 -7.80
N ASN A 166 29.16 -3.28 -8.59
CA ASN A 166 30.20 -3.71 -9.52
C ASN A 166 31.16 -4.54 -8.67
N ARG A 167 31.22 -5.85 -8.91
CA ARG A 167 32.05 -6.79 -8.13
C ARG A 167 33.53 -6.37 -8.12
N GLU A 168 33.91 -5.45 -9.00
CA GLU A 168 35.28 -5.02 -9.23
C GLU A 168 35.69 -3.70 -8.55
N THR A 169 34.77 -2.85 -8.07
CA THR A 169 35.18 -1.50 -7.59
C THR A 169 34.60 -1.01 -6.26
N GLY A 170 33.61 -1.66 -5.66
CA GLY A 170 33.17 -1.36 -4.28
C GLY A 170 32.68 0.07 -3.98
N THR A 171 32.66 0.97 -4.96
CA THR A 171 32.29 2.38 -4.76
C THR A 171 30.85 2.65 -5.16
N TRP A 172 30.10 3.21 -4.20
CA TRP A 172 28.73 3.65 -4.35
C TRP A 172 28.71 5.07 -4.92
N SER A 173 28.37 5.26 -6.21
CA SER A 173 28.09 6.60 -6.73
C SER A 173 26.82 6.65 -7.58
N TRP A 174 26.01 7.68 -7.32
CA TRP A 174 24.80 7.99 -8.06
C TRP A 174 25.03 9.25 -8.90
N SER A 175 24.74 9.18 -10.20
CA SER A 175 24.79 10.34 -11.10
C SER A 175 23.38 10.91 -11.31
N LYS A 176 23.21 12.23 -11.18
CA LYS A 176 21.95 12.97 -11.44
C LYS A 176 21.39 12.71 -12.85
N SER A 177 22.25 12.39 -13.82
CA SER A 177 21.87 12.05 -15.19
C SER A 177 21.16 10.69 -15.29
N ARG A 178 21.37 9.80 -14.30
CA ARG A 178 20.79 8.45 -14.24
C ARG A 178 19.33 8.48 -13.75
N TRP A 179 18.99 9.39 -12.82
CA TRP A 179 17.61 9.70 -12.44
C TRP A 179 16.74 10.18 -13.61
N ARG A 180 17.31 11.02 -14.50
CA ARG A 180 16.60 11.49 -15.70
C ARG A 180 16.30 10.35 -16.69
N ARG A 181 17.16 9.33 -16.79
CA ARG A 181 16.94 8.18 -17.68
C ARG A 181 15.79 7.30 -17.22
N LEU A 182 15.70 6.98 -15.92
CA LEU A 182 14.58 6.22 -15.38
C LEU A 182 13.26 7.00 -15.52
N ARG A 183 13.27 8.31 -15.27
CA ARG A 183 12.12 9.19 -15.48
C ARG A 183 11.69 9.24 -16.96
N ASN A 184 12.64 9.36 -17.90
CA ASN A 184 12.34 9.44 -19.33
C ASN A 184 11.97 8.08 -19.95
N GLY A 185 12.47 6.96 -19.42
CA GLY A 185 12.09 5.61 -19.82
C GLY A 185 10.62 5.30 -19.50
N ALA A 186 10.14 5.71 -18.33
CA ALA A 186 8.74 5.62 -17.93
C ALA A 186 7.82 6.61 -18.71
N VAL A 187 8.37 7.72 -19.21
CA VAL A 187 7.63 8.64 -20.09
C VAL A 187 7.54 8.10 -21.53
N ASN A 188 8.55 7.39 -22.02
CA ASN A 188 8.53 6.82 -23.36
C ASN A 188 7.58 5.61 -23.52
N SER A 189 7.28 4.88 -22.43
CA SER A 189 6.20 3.87 -22.45
C SER A 189 4.80 4.50 -22.53
N ARG A 190 4.60 5.76 -22.10
CA ARG A 190 3.34 6.50 -22.30
C ARG A 190 3.05 6.80 -23.77
N ARG A 191 4.06 7.00 -24.62
CA ARG A 191 3.86 7.31 -26.05
C ARG A 191 3.49 6.11 -26.92
N LYS A 192 3.67 4.87 -26.42
CA LYS A 192 3.39 3.65 -27.19
C LYS A 192 2.00 3.03 -26.95
N ARG A 193 1.17 3.59 -26.07
CA ARG A 193 -0.25 3.22 -25.98
C ARG A 193 -1.06 4.23 -26.78
N SER A 194 -1.31 3.92 -28.05
CA SER A 194 -2.36 4.56 -28.84
C SER A 194 -3.70 4.41 -28.13
N ASP A 195 -4.38 5.54 -27.89
CA ASP A 195 -5.76 5.58 -27.38
C ASP A 195 -6.69 4.72 -28.26
N PRO A 196 -7.43 3.75 -27.70
CA PRO A 196 -8.46 3.00 -28.43
C PRO A 196 -9.66 3.88 -28.84
N TRP A 197 -9.77 5.09 -28.27
CA TRP A 197 -10.94 5.97 -28.37
C TRP A 197 -10.71 7.23 -29.20
N ARG A 198 -9.69 7.25 -30.06
CA ARG A 198 -9.54 8.33 -31.04
C ARG A 198 -10.44 8.04 -32.23
N PRO A 199 -11.48 8.86 -32.53
CA PRO A 199 -12.27 8.66 -33.73
C PRO A 199 -11.37 8.81 -34.96
N LYS A 200 -11.35 7.77 -35.80
CA LYS A 200 -10.64 7.78 -37.08
C LYS A 200 -11.27 8.85 -37.97
N LYS A 201 -10.58 10.00 -38.13
CA LYS A 201 -10.92 10.97 -39.19
C LYS A 201 -10.80 10.23 -40.53
N LYS A 202 -11.94 10.00 -41.20
CA LYS A 202 -11.97 9.63 -42.61
C LYS A 202 -11.33 10.78 -43.39
N VAL A 203 -10.12 10.55 -43.88
CA VAL A 203 -9.51 11.40 -44.92
C VAL A 203 -10.15 10.95 -46.23
N SER A 204 -11.22 11.62 -46.66
CA SER A 204 -11.64 11.56 -48.06
C SER A 204 -10.64 12.39 -48.86
N ARG A 205 -9.91 11.72 -49.77
CA ARG A 205 -9.07 12.37 -50.77
C ARG A 205 -9.47 11.85 -52.15
N LYS A 206 -9.51 12.81 -53.08
CA LYS A 206 -9.74 12.74 -54.54
C LYS A 206 -11.23 12.85 -54.93
N VAL A 207 -11.62 13.62 -55.94
CA VAL A 207 -10.91 13.94 -57.20
C VAL A 207 -11.24 15.37 -57.65
N LEU A 208 -10.22 16.09 -58.09
CA LEU A 208 -10.26 17.27 -58.95
C LEU A 208 -10.69 16.84 -60.35
N LEU A 209 -11.69 17.48 -60.96
CA LEU A 209 -11.80 17.59 -62.40
C LEU A 209 -12.35 18.98 -62.74
N GLU A 210 -11.49 19.75 -63.40
CA GLU A 210 -11.78 20.94 -64.18
C GLU A 210 -12.79 20.62 -65.29
N THR A 211 -13.57 21.59 -65.75
CA THR A 211 -13.53 22.10 -67.14
C THR A 211 -14.67 23.10 -67.42
N HIS A 212 -14.26 24.28 -67.88
CA HIS A 212 -14.83 25.10 -68.96
C HIS A 212 -16.29 25.61 -68.96
N SER A 213 -16.34 26.94 -69.12
CA SER A 213 -17.39 27.83 -69.69
C SER A 213 -18.29 28.54 -68.70
#